data_AF-A0A2V3UR90-F1
#
_entry.id   AF-A0A2V3UR90-F1
#
_cell.length_a   1.000
_cell.length_b   1.000
_cell.length_c   1.000
_cell.angle_alpha   90.00
_cell.angle_beta   90.00
_cell.angle_gamma   90.00
#
_symmetry.space_group_name_H-M   'P 1'
#
loop_
_entity.id
_entity.type
_entity.pdbx_description
1 polymer ?
#
loop_
_entity_poly.entity_id
_entity_poly.type
_entity_poly.pdbx_seq_one_letter_code
_entity_poly.pdbx_strand_id
1 'polypeptide(L)'
;MPQLGPPLPGDLGRPIVSAQNRGQPVPNPGVAAPQPGLSAEEQRRLQEIETARTSRLFAAAEARNAAPVTANTPNQAPPDLASLGLAPPPATPSAQDRQQAFLNAPVDRRTVAADRIAAPASPNILQAGAVISAALITGVRSDLPGQITAQVTENIYDSPTGRILLIPQGTRVIGQYDNNVQFGQSRVLLVWNRLIFPNGRSIVLERQPGADAEGYAGLQDGVDYHWWDLAKAAGLSTLLSVGAELATNDDDRLIQAIRNGGQDTINDAGQQIIRRQLNIAPTLTIRPGFPVRVIVTRDLILEPYGG
;
A
#
# COMPACT_ATOMS: atom_id res chain seq x y z
N MET A 1 -1.08 -55.52 -7.45
CA MET A 1 -0.98 -54.74 -6.19
C MET A 1 0.03 -53.62 -6.42
N PRO A 2 -0.30 -52.34 -6.20
CA PRO A 2 0.61 -51.25 -6.50
C PRO A 2 1.74 -51.20 -5.47
N GLN A 3 2.98 -51.10 -5.93
CA GLN A 3 4.16 -50.93 -5.08
C GLN A 3 4.26 -49.45 -4.66
N LEU A 4 4.16 -49.20 -3.36
CA LEU A 4 4.41 -47.89 -2.74
C LEU A 4 5.92 -47.61 -2.69
N GLY A 5 6.30 -46.36 -2.97
CA GLY A 5 7.67 -45.88 -2.93
C GLY A 5 8.30 -45.86 -1.53
N PRO A 6 9.61 -45.55 -1.43
CA PRO A 6 10.37 -45.68 -0.19
C PRO A 6 9.89 -44.72 0.91
N PRO A 7 9.96 -45.14 2.20
CA PRO A 7 9.41 -44.38 3.32
C PRO A 7 10.23 -43.12 3.67
N LEU A 8 9.52 -42.07 4.11
CA LEU A 8 10.08 -40.82 4.60
C LEU A 8 10.64 -40.98 6.04
N PRO A 9 11.70 -40.24 6.42
CA PRO A 9 12.30 -40.35 7.75
C PRO A 9 11.34 -39.76 8.82
N GLY A 10 10.90 -40.60 9.76
CA GLY A 10 10.00 -40.20 10.86
C GLY A 10 8.78 -41.11 11.07
N ASP A 11 8.59 -42.13 10.25
CA ASP A 11 7.48 -43.09 10.41
C ASP A 11 7.76 -44.07 11.57
N LEU A 12 7.02 -43.90 12.67
CA LEU A 12 7.11 -44.72 13.88
C LEU A 12 6.29 -46.02 13.82
N GLY A 13 5.65 -46.33 12.69
CA GLY A 13 4.76 -47.48 12.57
C GLY A 13 5.46 -48.85 12.73
N ARG A 14 6.64 -49.04 12.13
CA ARG A 14 7.35 -50.33 12.16
C ARG A 14 7.99 -50.70 13.52
N PRO A 15 8.63 -49.79 14.29
CA PRO A 15 9.20 -50.17 15.59
C PRO A 15 8.11 -50.55 16.61
N ILE A 16 6.95 -49.88 16.61
CA ILE A 16 5.85 -50.15 17.55
C ILE A 16 5.23 -51.54 17.30
N VAL A 17 5.00 -51.90 16.03
CA VAL A 17 4.48 -53.23 15.66
C VAL A 17 5.52 -54.33 15.95
N SER A 18 6.82 -54.04 15.81
CA SER A 18 7.89 -55.00 16.15
C SER A 18 8.06 -55.23 17.66
N ALA A 19 7.61 -54.29 18.49
CA ALA A 19 7.65 -54.39 19.96
C ALA A 19 6.45 -55.20 20.49
N GLN A 20 5.27 -55.05 19.90
CA GLN A 20 4.08 -55.87 20.20
C GLN A 20 4.28 -57.35 19.86
N ASN A 21 4.87 -57.66 18.69
CA ASN A 21 5.15 -59.05 18.29
C ASN A 21 6.23 -59.75 19.14
N ARG A 22 7.00 -59.00 19.95
CA ARG A 22 8.03 -59.55 20.86
C ARG A 22 7.57 -59.71 22.30
N GLY A 23 6.29 -59.45 22.61
CA GLY A 23 5.74 -59.65 23.95
C GLY A 23 6.42 -58.83 25.05
N GLN A 24 7.12 -57.75 24.70
CA GLN A 24 7.74 -56.86 25.67
C GLN A 24 6.72 -55.83 26.16
N PRO A 25 6.54 -55.65 27.48
CA PRO A 25 5.56 -54.70 28.00
C PRO A 25 5.99 -53.26 27.69
N VAL A 26 5.15 -52.56 26.93
CA VAL A 26 5.26 -51.12 26.67
C VAL A 26 4.73 -50.38 27.91
N PRO A 27 5.47 -49.42 28.51
CA PRO A 27 5.00 -48.66 29.66
C PRO A 27 3.75 -47.85 29.31
N ASN A 28 2.65 -48.14 29.99
CA ASN A 28 1.41 -47.38 29.89
C ASN A 28 1.59 -46.06 30.68
N PRO A 29 1.47 -44.86 30.09
CA PRO A 29 1.54 -43.63 30.84
C PRO A 29 0.26 -43.47 31.65
N GLY A 30 0.35 -43.72 32.95
CA GLY A 30 -0.67 -43.31 33.91
C GLY A 30 -1.38 -44.44 34.62
N VAL A 31 -0.67 -45.21 35.44
CA VAL A 31 -1.10 -45.55 36.82
C VAL A 31 0.17 -45.89 37.61
N ALA A 32 0.59 -45.04 38.56
CA ALA A 32 1.65 -45.37 39.51
C ALA A 32 1.01 -45.72 40.85
N ALA A 33 1.32 -46.91 41.36
CA ALA A 33 1.00 -47.33 42.72
C ALA A 33 1.95 -46.64 43.74
N PRO A 34 1.53 -46.43 45.00
CA PRO A 34 2.15 -45.46 45.90
C PRO A 34 3.35 -46.04 46.65
N GLN A 35 4.51 -45.41 46.50
CA GLN A 35 5.63 -45.50 47.44
C GLN A 35 5.68 -44.23 48.30
N PRO A 36 6.02 -44.31 49.60
CA PRO A 36 5.85 -43.21 50.53
C PRO A 36 7.03 -42.24 50.41
N GLY A 37 6.80 -41.17 49.65
CA GLY A 37 7.68 -40.02 49.53
C GLY A 37 6.89 -38.89 48.89
N LEU A 38 6.85 -37.74 49.57
CA LEU A 38 6.24 -36.44 49.22
C LEU A 38 5.37 -36.42 47.96
N SER A 39 4.07 -36.15 48.13
CA SER A 39 3.10 -36.12 47.05
C SER A 39 3.50 -35.12 45.94
N ALA A 40 3.13 -35.41 44.69
CA ALA A 40 3.39 -34.53 43.55
C ALA A 40 2.85 -33.09 43.73
N GLU A 41 1.88 -32.92 44.62
CA GLU A 41 1.31 -31.61 45.00
C GLU A 41 2.24 -30.82 45.93
N GLU A 42 2.93 -31.48 46.86
CA GLU A 42 3.94 -30.84 47.71
C GLU A 42 5.15 -30.37 46.90
N GLN A 43 5.55 -31.15 45.90
CA GLN A 43 6.65 -30.76 44.99
C GLN A 43 6.29 -29.53 44.15
N ARG A 44 5.06 -29.42 43.65
CA ARG A 44 4.60 -28.22 42.93
C ARG A 44 4.62 -26.97 43.81
N ARG A 45 4.17 -27.08 45.07
CA ARG A 45 4.21 -25.95 46.01
C ARG A 45 5.62 -25.48 46.31
N LEU A 46 6.58 -26.39 46.45
CA LEU A 46 7.98 -26.01 46.67
C LEU A 46 8.58 -25.30 45.46
N GLN A 47 8.23 -25.74 44.24
CA GLN A 47 8.71 -25.14 42.99
C GLN A 47 8.14 -23.73 42.76
N GLU A 48 6.88 -23.50 43.13
CA GLU A 48 6.28 -22.15 43.15
C GLU A 48 6.97 -21.22 44.16
N ILE A 49 7.33 -21.73 45.35
CA ILE A 49 8.02 -20.93 46.38
C ILE A 49 9.45 -20.56 45.92
N GLU A 50 10.16 -21.46 45.25
CA GLU A 50 11.50 -21.19 44.72
C GLU A 50 11.47 -20.17 43.58
N THR A 51 10.55 -20.32 42.62
CA THR A 51 10.41 -19.38 41.49
C THR A 51 10.04 -17.98 41.93
N ALA A 52 9.21 -17.84 42.97
CA ALA A 52 8.89 -16.54 43.59
C ALA A 52 10.11 -15.90 44.30
N ARG A 53 10.99 -16.72 44.90
CA ARG A 53 12.20 -16.22 45.57
C ARG A 53 13.26 -15.80 44.55
N THR A 54 13.43 -16.52 43.45
CA THR A 54 14.39 -16.18 42.39
C THR A 54 14.01 -14.90 41.66
N SER A 55 12.72 -14.69 41.36
CA SER A 55 12.25 -13.48 40.65
C SER A 55 12.44 -12.21 41.48
N ARG A 56 12.41 -12.29 42.82
CA ARG A 56 12.70 -11.14 43.70
C ARG A 56 14.18 -10.74 43.70
N LEU A 57 15.09 -11.66 43.43
CA LEU A 57 16.53 -11.37 43.35
C LEU A 57 16.92 -10.70 42.03
N PHE A 58 16.24 -11.02 40.92
CA PHE A 58 16.46 -10.34 39.64
C PHE A 58 15.95 -8.89 39.66
N ALA A 59 14.78 -8.62 40.26
CA ALA A 59 14.25 -7.25 40.38
C ALA A 59 15.14 -6.32 41.25
N ALA A 60 15.90 -6.85 42.21
CA ALA A 60 16.77 -6.07 43.09
C ALA A 60 18.16 -5.77 42.50
N ALA A 61 18.56 -6.48 41.44
CA ALA A 61 19.82 -6.26 40.73
C ALA A 61 19.71 -5.15 39.67
N GLU A 62 18.53 -4.98 39.07
CA GLU A 62 18.30 -3.98 38.02
C GLU A 62 18.19 -2.54 38.56
N ALA A 63 17.82 -2.39 39.83
CA ALA A 63 17.65 -1.07 40.47
C ALA A 63 18.96 -0.43 40.99
N ARG A 64 20.12 -1.10 40.90
CA ARG A 64 21.41 -0.59 41.45
C ARG A 64 22.43 -0.09 40.42
N ASN A 65 22.13 -0.13 39.13
CA ASN A 65 23.04 0.33 38.07
C ASN A 65 22.54 1.62 37.37
N ALA A 66 22.25 2.66 38.13
CA ALA A 66 21.98 3.99 37.58
C ALA A 66 22.58 5.08 38.48
N ALA A 67 23.91 5.18 38.50
CA ALA A 67 24.61 6.39 38.93
C ALA A 67 25.10 7.14 37.68
N PRO A 68 24.76 8.42 37.47
CA PRO A 68 25.20 9.16 36.31
C PRO A 68 26.67 9.59 36.47
N VAL A 69 27.49 9.23 35.49
CA VAL A 69 28.83 9.82 35.29
C VAL A 69 28.67 11.16 34.56
N THR A 70 29.07 12.25 35.22
CA THR A 70 29.12 13.59 34.62
C THR A 70 30.34 13.72 33.73
N ALA A 71 30.14 13.67 32.41
CA ALA A 71 31.14 14.06 31.42
C ALA A 71 30.99 15.57 31.12
N ASN A 72 31.88 16.40 31.66
CA ASN A 72 32.00 17.81 31.29
C ASN A 72 32.64 17.93 29.90
N THR A 73 31.85 18.24 28.88
CA THR A 73 32.34 18.75 27.59
C THR A 73 32.22 20.28 27.57
N PRO A 74 33.23 21.04 27.11
CA PRO A 74 33.13 22.49 27.03
C PRO A 74 32.10 22.89 25.96
N ASN A 75 31.08 23.65 26.39
CA ASN A 75 30.08 24.25 25.50
C ASN A 75 30.72 25.41 24.71
N GLN A 76 31.05 25.21 23.44
CA GLN A 76 31.39 26.31 22.53
C GLN A 76 30.10 26.99 22.09
N ALA A 77 29.93 28.25 22.50
CA ALA A 77 28.81 29.08 22.07
C ALA A 77 28.86 29.33 20.54
N PRO A 78 27.74 29.15 19.81
CA PRO A 78 27.66 29.53 18.41
C PRO A 78 27.74 31.06 18.25
N PRO A 79 28.22 31.56 17.09
CA PRO A 79 28.39 32.99 16.87
C PRO A 79 27.04 33.72 16.90
N ASP A 80 27.01 34.84 17.61
CA ASP A 80 25.82 35.69 17.77
C ASP A 80 25.48 36.39 16.44
N LEU A 81 24.46 35.88 15.76
CA LEU A 81 23.89 36.45 14.54
C LEU A 81 22.76 37.46 14.84
N ALA A 82 22.47 37.75 16.12
CA ALA A 82 21.44 38.70 16.50
C ALA A 82 21.77 40.15 16.10
N SER A 83 23.02 40.44 15.74
CA SER A 83 23.44 41.77 15.26
C SER A 83 22.89 42.14 13.87
N LEU A 84 22.19 41.22 13.17
CA LEU A 84 21.67 41.44 11.81
C LEU A 84 20.14 41.69 11.76
N GLY A 85 19.43 41.71 12.90
CA GLY A 85 18.02 42.12 12.95
C GLY A 85 17.00 41.16 12.32
N LEU A 86 17.39 39.92 12.01
CA LEU A 86 16.43 38.88 11.61
C LEU A 86 15.85 38.19 12.85
N ALA A 87 14.52 38.13 12.94
CA ALA A 87 13.82 37.38 13.98
C ALA A 87 14.20 35.89 13.91
N PRO A 88 14.53 35.23 15.03
CA PRO A 88 14.86 33.81 15.01
C PRO A 88 13.66 32.98 14.54
N PRO A 89 13.87 31.94 13.71
CA PRO A 89 12.81 31.00 13.35
C PRO A 89 12.27 30.30 14.61
N PRO A 90 10.99 29.88 14.63
CA PRO A 90 10.43 29.14 15.75
C PRO A 90 11.31 27.92 16.03
N ALA A 91 11.82 27.83 17.26
CA ALA A 91 12.73 26.76 17.65
C ALA A 91 12.02 25.40 17.46
N THR A 92 12.56 24.57 16.58
CA THR A 92 12.15 23.18 16.45
C THR A 92 12.44 22.46 17.77
N PRO A 93 11.47 21.77 18.38
CA PRO A 93 11.67 21.10 19.67
C PRO A 93 12.85 20.13 19.58
N SER A 94 13.79 20.27 20.52
CA SER A 94 14.96 19.41 20.55
C SER A 94 14.56 17.95 20.81
N ALA A 95 15.46 17.01 20.54
CA ALA A 95 15.22 15.60 20.86
C ALA A 95 14.97 15.39 22.37
N GLN A 96 15.62 16.21 23.21
CA GLN A 96 15.43 16.20 24.66
C GLN A 96 14.04 16.71 25.05
N ASP A 97 13.53 17.77 24.41
CA ASP A 97 12.17 18.28 24.68
C ASP A 97 11.10 17.25 24.33
N ARG A 98 11.26 16.53 23.21
CA ARG A 98 10.35 15.44 22.82
C ARG A 98 10.41 14.26 23.78
N GLN A 99 11.60 13.90 24.26
CA GLN A 99 11.77 12.84 25.23
C GLN A 99 11.18 13.21 26.60
N GLN A 100 11.36 14.45 27.06
CA GLN A 100 10.71 14.96 28.27
C GLN A 100 9.19 15.01 28.11
N ALA A 101 8.66 15.43 26.96
CA ALA A 101 7.22 15.43 26.70
C ALA A 101 6.63 14.00 26.70
N PHE A 102 7.39 13.01 26.23
CA PHE A 102 6.98 11.60 26.28
C PHE A 102 6.98 11.05 27.70
N LEU A 103 8.03 11.33 28.49
CA LEU A 103 8.13 10.87 29.88
C LEU A 103 7.12 11.55 30.80
N ASN A 104 6.81 12.83 30.53
CA ASN A 104 5.82 13.61 31.27
C ASN A 104 4.41 13.52 30.66
N ALA A 105 4.20 12.65 29.67
CA ALA A 105 2.87 12.46 29.10
C ALA A 105 1.91 12.00 30.22
N PRO A 106 0.71 12.60 30.32
CA PRO A 106 -0.26 12.19 31.33
C PRO A 106 -0.59 10.71 31.15
N VAL A 107 -0.62 9.98 32.26
CA VAL A 107 -0.98 8.55 32.25
C VAL A 107 -2.35 8.38 31.59
N ASP A 108 -2.40 7.65 30.47
CA ASP A 108 -3.67 7.34 29.82
C ASP A 108 -4.42 6.31 30.65
N ARG A 109 -5.43 6.79 31.38
CA ARG A 109 -6.30 5.96 32.22
C ARG A 109 -7.49 5.41 31.44
N ARG A 110 -7.57 5.61 30.12
CA ARG A 110 -8.61 5.02 29.26
C ARG A 110 -8.33 3.53 29.05
N THR A 111 -8.70 2.72 30.02
CA THR A 111 -8.58 1.25 29.93
C THR A 111 -9.64 0.63 29.02
N VAL A 112 -10.68 1.38 28.67
CA VAL A 112 -11.77 0.94 27.81
C VAL A 112 -11.97 1.96 26.70
N ALA A 113 -12.03 1.49 25.44
CA ALA A 113 -12.36 2.33 24.30
C ALA A 113 -13.73 2.99 24.52
N ALA A 114 -13.86 4.27 24.16
CA ALA A 114 -15.14 4.98 24.28
C ALA A 114 -16.17 4.45 23.28
N ASP A 115 -15.72 4.05 22.10
CA ASP A 115 -16.59 3.53 21.06
C ASP A 115 -17.13 2.13 21.38
N ARG A 116 -18.33 1.88 20.88
CA ARG A 116 -19.08 0.63 21.07
C ARG A 116 -19.48 0.10 19.70
N ILE A 117 -19.71 -1.21 19.64
CA ILE A 117 -20.31 -1.84 18.47
C ILE A 117 -21.68 -1.19 18.23
N ALA A 118 -21.85 -0.58 17.06
CA ALA A 118 -23.10 0.04 16.65
C ALA A 118 -23.88 -0.93 15.76
N ALA A 119 -25.20 -0.94 15.92
CA ALA A 119 -26.07 -1.60 14.96
C ALA A 119 -26.05 -0.83 13.61
N PRO A 120 -26.21 -1.53 12.47
CA PRO A 120 -26.36 -0.85 11.18
C PRO A 120 -27.54 0.13 11.21
N ALA A 121 -27.39 1.27 10.53
CA ALA A 121 -28.45 2.29 10.46
C ALA A 121 -29.73 1.82 9.74
N SER A 122 -29.60 0.80 8.89
CA SER A 122 -30.70 0.20 8.13
C SER A 122 -30.35 -1.27 7.81
N PRO A 123 -31.33 -2.18 7.70
CA PRO A 123 -31.10 -3.51 7.13
C PRO A 123 -30.71 -3.46 5.64
N ASN A 124 -31.07 -2.39 4.93
CA ASN A 124 -30.83 -2.20 3.52
C ASN A 124 -29.65 -1.24 3.32
N ILE A 125 -28.47 -1.68 3.75
CA ILE A 125 -27.27 -0.85 3.79
C ILE A 125 -26.14 -1.49 2.99
N LEU A 126 -25.48 -0.67 2.19
CA LEU A 126 -24.21 -0.99 1.56
C LEU A 126 -23.11 -0.22 2.31
N GLN A 127 -22.34 -0.91 3.13
CA GLN A 127 -21.36 -0.29 4.02
C GLN A 127 -20.12 0.19 3.27
N ALA A 128 -19.41 1.14 3.89
CA ALA A 128 -18.09 1.55 3.43
C ALA A 128 -17.16 0.33 3.29
N GLY A 129 -16.36 0.32 2.23
CA GLY A 129 -15.52 -0.81 1.81
C GLY A 129 -16.18 -1.75 0.80
N ALA A 130 -17.50 -1.68 0.62
CA ALA A 130 -18.16 -2.44 -0.44
C ALA A 130 -17.71 -2.02 -1.84
N VAL A 131 -17.71 -2.97 -2.77
CA VAL A 131 -17.25 -2.78 -4.14
C VAL A 131 -18.41 -2.98 -5.11
N ILE A 132 -18.67 -1.98 -5.96
CA ILE A 132 -19.65 -2.08 -7.05
C ILE A 132 -18.88 -2.32 -8.34
N SER A 133 -19.09 -3.49 -8.92
CA SER A 133 -18.42 -3.93 -10.14
C SER A 133 -19.15 -3.39 -11.37
N ALA A 134 -18.42 -2.70 -12.23
CA ALA A 134 -18.96 -2.10 -13.43
C ALA A 134 -17.99 -2.21 -14.61
N ALA A 135 -18.47 -1.88 -15.81
CA ALA A 135 -17.65 -1.73 -17.00
C ALA A 135 -17.96 -0.40 -17.67
N LEU A 136 -16.93 0.27 -18.17
CA LEU A 136 -17.10 1.53 -18.89
C LEU A 136 -17.96 1.34 -20.14
N ILE A 137 -18.92 2.24 -20.34
CA ILE A 137 -19.64 2.38 -21.62
C ILE A 137 -18.86 3.33 -22.53
N THR A 138 -18.32 4.41 -21.96
CA THR A 138 -17.55 5.45 -22.66
C THR A 138 -16.05 5.19 -22.51
N GLY A 139 -15.26 5.51 -23.53
CA GLY A 139 -13.80 5.55 -23.40
C GLY A 139 -13.33 6.76 -22.58
N VAL A 140 -12.07 6.72 -22.16
CA VAL A 140 -11.39 7.83 -21.47
C VAL A 140 -10.13 8.18 -22.24
N ARG A 141 -9.86 9.48 -22.42
CA ARG A 141 -8.61 9.96 -23.00
C ARG A 141 -8.16 11.18 -22.23
N SER A 142 -6.96 11.16 -21.66
CA SER A 142 -6.48 12.18 -20.73
C SER A 142 -6.07 13.51 -21.38
N ASP A 143 -6.46 13.79 -22.62
CA ASP A 143 -6.17 15.09 -23.24
C ASP A 143 -7.12 16.18 -22.70
N LEU A 144 -8.35 15.81 -22.36
CA LEU A 144 -9.39 16.71 -21.86
C LEU A 144 -10.19 16.05 -20.74
N PRO A 145 -10.60 16.79 -19.70
CA PRO A 145 -11.45 16.25 -18.67
C PRO A 145 -12.87 16.01 -19.23
N GLY A 146 -13.58 15.05 -18.66
CA GLY A 146 -14.90 14.71 -19.18
C GLY A 146 -15.76 13.88 -18.25
N GLN A 147 -17.04 13.80 -18.61
CA GLN A 147 -17.99 12.89 -17.97
C GLN A 147 -17.84 11.49 -18.58
N ILE A 148 -17.92 10.48 -17.72
CA ILE A 148 -17.89 9.06 -18.10
C ILE A 148 -19.13 8.34 -17.60
N THR A 149 -19.48 7.27 -18.30
CA THR A 149 -20.56 6.37 -17.91
C THR A 149 -20.04 4.94 -17.86
N ALA A 150 -20.40 4.22 -16.81
CA ALA A 150 -20.20 2.78 -16.68
C ALA A 150 -21.54 2.07 -16.41
N GLN A 151 -21.56 0.76 -16.60
CA GLN A 151 -22.70 -0.10 -16.30
C GLN A 151 -22.29 -1.16 -15.29
N VAL A 152 -23.08 -1.31 -14.23
CA VAL A 152 -22.90 -2.35 -13.22
C VAL A 152 -23.04 -3.72 -13.88
N THR A 153 -22.05 -4.59 -13.68
CA THR A 153 -21.93 -5.89 -14.37
C THR A 153 -22.50 -7.05 -13.57
N GLU A 154 -22.71 -6.89 -12.27
CA GLU A 154 -23.26 -7.92 -11.39
C GLU A 154 -24.19 -7.33 -10.32
N ASN A 155 -25.06 -8.17 -9.76
CA ASN A 155 -25.95 -7.77 -8.68
C ASN A 155 -25.17 -7.52 -7.37
N ILE A 156 -25.40 -6.37 -6.74
CA ILE A 156 -24.81 -6.01 -5.45
C ILE A 156 -25.89 -6.10 -4.37
N TYR A 157 -25.56 -6.86 -3.32
CA TYR A 157 -26.44 -7.13 -2.19
C TYR A 157 -26.02 -6.31 -0.96
N ASP A 158 -26.87 -6.30 0.07
CA ASP A 158 -26.59 -5.67 1.35
C ASP A 158 -25.32 -6.22 2.02
N SER A 159 -24.59 -5.35 2.71
CA SER A 159 -23.35 -5.76 3.39
C SER A 159 -23.56 -6.69 4.58
N PRO A 160 -24.60 -6.54 5.43
CA PRO A 160 -24.75 -7.38 6.62
C PRO A 160 -25.13 -8.84 6.31
N THR A 161 -26.04 -9.08 5.36
CA THR A 161 -26.59 -10.42 5.09
C THR A 161 -26.21 -10.98 3.73
N GLY A 162 -25.92 -10.11 2.74
CA GLY A 162 -25.63 -10.51 1.36
C GLY A 162 -26.82 -11.13 0.63
N ARG A 163 -28.05 -10.84 1.06
CA ARG A 163 -29.28 -11.48 0.54
C ARG A 163 -30.25 -10.51 -0.10
N ILE A 164 -30.25 -9.26 0.33
CA ILE A 164 -31.14 -8.22 -0.14
C ILE A 164 -30.49 -7.53 -1.32
N LEU A 165 -31.10 -7.64 -2.51
CA LEU A 165 -30.60 -6.97 -3.71
C LEU A 165 -30.75 -5.46 -3.54
N LEU A 166 -29.65 -4.71 -3.57
CA LEU A 166 -29.68 -3.25 -3.44
C LEU A 166 -29.38 -2.56 -4.77
N ILE A 167 -28.38 -3.06 -5.52
CA ILE A 167 -28.00 -2.50 -6.83
C ILE A 167 -28.05 -3.63 -7.86
N PRO A 168 -29.06 -3.65 -8.76
CA PRO A 168 -29.14 -4.66 -9.80
C PRO A 168 -28.08 -4.44 -10.88
N GLN A 169 -27.69 -5.54 -11.52
CA GLN A 169 -26.97 -5.51 -12.78
C GLN A 169 -27.70 -4.62 -13.79
N GLY A 170 -26.93 -3.88 -14.58
CA GLY A 170 -27.46 -2.95 -15.57
C GLY A 170 -27.68 -1.53 -15.05
N THR A 171 -27.54 -1.28 -13.74
CA THR A 171 -27.50 0.06 -13.15
C THR A 171 -26.41 0.90 -13.85
N ARG A 172 -26.74 2.14 -14.22
CA ARG A 172 -25.75 3.06 -14.82
C ARG A 172 -25.05 3.86 -13.73
N VAL A 173 -23.72 3.93 -13.83
CA VAL A 173 -22.86 4.74 -12.95
C VAL A 173 -22.35 5.92 -13.75
N ILE A 174 -22.60 7.14 -13.25
CA ILE A 174 -22.09 8.38 -13.86
C ILE A 174 -20.91 8.87 -13.03
N GLY A 175 -19.83 9.22 -13.71
CA GLY A 175 -18.61 9.72 -13.09
C GLY A 175 -17.93 10.79 -13.94
N GLN A 176 -16.77 11.23 -13.46
CA GLN A 176 -15.93 12.21 -14.11
C GLN A 176 -14.46 11.81 -13.94
N TYR A 177 -13.63 12.18 -14.92
CA TYR A 177 -12.19 12.04 -14.83
C TYR A 177 -11.50 13.39 -15.07
N ASP A 178 -10.30 13.52 -14.52
CA ASP A 178 -9.43 14.68 -14.71
C ASP A 178 -8.37 14.36 -15.77
N ASN A 179 -7.85 15.40 -16.44
CA ASN A 179 -6.79 15.30 -17.43
C ASN A 179 -5.41 15.70 -16.88
N ASN A 180 -5.30 16.00 -15.58
CA ASN A 180 -4.04 16.32 -14.93
C ASN A 180 -3.13 15.08 -14.78
N VAL A 181 -2.49 14.69 -15.89
CA VAL A 181 -1.51 13.60 -15.96
C VAL A 181 -0.11 14.21 -15.97
N GLN A 182 0.74 13.79 -15.04
CA GLN A 182 2.13 14.23 -14.97
C GLN A 182 3.08 13.22 -15.61
N PHE A 183 4.30 13.65 -15.90
CA PHE A 183 5.35 12.74 -16.35
C PHE A 183 5.54 11.59 -15.35
N GLY A 184 5.65 10.36 -15.87
CA GLY A 184 5.76 9.14 -15.06
C GLY A 184 4.43 8.57 -14.55
N GLN A 185 3.31 9.28 -14.72
CA GLN A 185 1.99 8.76 -14.37
C GLN A 185 1.43 7.90 -15.51
N SER A 186 0.92 6.71 -15.16
CA SER A 186 0.31 5.75 -16.10
C SER A 186 -1.17 5.47 -15.81
N ARG A 187 -1.76 6.18 -14.84
CA ARG A 187 -3.10 5.93 -14.30
C ARG A 187 -3.97 7.18 -14.35
N VAL A 188 -5.21 7.02 -14.83
CA VAL A 188 -6.22 8.07 -14.82
C VAL A 188 -7.02 8.01 -13.53
N LEU A 189 -7.05 9.11 -12.78
CA LEU A 189 -7.92 9.26 -11.62
C LEU A 189 -9.34 9.59 -12.08
N LEU A 190 -10.33 8.91 -11.50
CA LEU A 190 -11.74 9.17 -11.75
C LEU A 190 -12.56 9.02 -10.47
N VAL A 191 -13.72 9.67 -10.49
CA VAL A 191 -14.69 9.63 -9.39
C VAL A 191 -16.08 9.33 -9.93
N TRP A 192 -16.91 8.69 -9.10
CA TRP A 192 -18.28 8.33 -9.41
C TRP A 192 -19.26 9.18 -8.59
N ASN A 193 -20.25 9.76 -9.26
CA ASN A 193 -21.12 10.79 -8.72
C ASN A 193 -22.58 10.37 -8.59
N ARG A 194 -23.03 9.36 -9.35
CA ARG A 194 -24.45 8.96 -9.34
C ARG A 194 -24.65 7.54 -9.83
N LEU A 195 -25.54 6.81 -9.17
CA LEU A 195 -26.14 5.58 -9.68
C LEU A 195 -27.54 5.87 -10.20
N ILE A 196 -27.88 5.29 -11.35
CA ILE A 196 -29.21 5.33 -11.96
C ILE A 196 -29.66 3.89 -12.16
N PHE A 197 -30.66 3.48 -11.39
CA PHE A 197 -31.21 2.14 -11.40
C PHE A 197 -32.02 1.89 -12.69
N PRO A 198 -32.20 0.63 -13.12
CA PRO A 198 -32.97 0.30 -14.33
C PRO A 198 -34.44 0.76 -14.26
N ASN A 199 -35.01 0.89 -13.07
CA ASN A 199 -36.36 1.42 -12.84
C ASN A 199 -36.44 2.96 -12.88
N GLY A 200 -35.37 3.66 -13.22
CA GLY A 200 -35.32 5.13 -13.34
C GLY A 200 -35.03 5.87 -12.03
N ARG A 201 -35.01 5.19 -10.89
CA ARG A 201 -34.60 5.79 -9.61
C ARG A 201 -33.10 6.11 -9.64
N SER A 202 -32.65 7.01 -8.78
CA SER A 202 -31.23 7.34 -8.69
C SER A 202 -30.80 7.70 -7.28
N ILE A 203 -29.52 7.50 -6.99
CA ILE A 203 -28.87 7.95 -5.76
C ILE A 203 -27.56 8.67 -6.12
N VAL A 204 -27.30 9.80 -5.48
CA VAL A 204 -26.05 10.54 -5.64
C VAL A 204 -24.97 9.83 -4.84
N LEU A 205 -23.83 9.62 -5.48
CA LEU A 205 -22.61 9.14 -4.87
C LEU A 205 -21.75 10.36 -4.53
N GLU A 206 -21.26 10.45 -3.30
CA GLU A 206 -20.42 11.57 -2.83
C GLU A 206 -18.99 11.50 -3.39
N ARG A 207 -18.83 11.48 -4.73
CA ARG A 207 -17.55 11.39 -5.45
C ARG A 207 -16.73 10.16 -5.04
N GLN A 208 -17.34 8.98 -5.14
CA GLN A 208 -16.71 7.72 -4.77
C GLN A 208 -15.49 7.44 -5.67
N PRO A 209 -14.32 7.07 -5.12
CA PRO A 209 -13.13 6.83 -5.91
C PRO A 209 -13.31 5.61 -6.82
N GLY A 210 -12.78 5.71 -8.04
CA GLY A 210 -12.67 4.58 -8.96
C GLY A 210 -11.38 3.79 -8.77
N ALA A 211 -11.50 2.48 -8.89
CA ALA A 211 -10.38 1.55 -8.92
C ALA A 211 -10.46 0.63 -10.14
N ASP A 212 -9.33 0.02 -10.51
CA ASP A 212 -9.29 -1.05 -11.50
C ASP A 212 -9.81 -2.39 -10.92
N ALA A 213 -9.83 -3.43 -11.74
CA ALA A 213 -10.32 -4.74 -11.33
C ALA A 213 -9.46 -5.42 -10.24
N GLU A 214 -8.21 -4.98 -10.07
CA GLU A 214 -7.28 -5.47 -9.05
C GLU A 214 -7.37 -4.65 -7.74
N GLY A 215 -8.15 -3.55 -7.74
CA GLY A 215 -8.38 -2.69 -6.59
C GLY A 215 -7.40 -1.53 -6.44
N TYR A 216 -6.51 -1.31 -7.41
CA TYR A 216 -5.65 -0.12 -7.40
C TYR A 216 -6.46 1.12 -7.79
N ALA A 217 -6.14 2.26 -7.19
CA ALA A 217 -6.78 3.52 -7.51
C ALA A 217 -6.53 3.96 -8.96
N GLY A 218 -7.57 4.50 -9.59
CA GLY A 218 -7.56 4.91 -10.98
C GLY A 218 -7.51 3.75 -11.97
N LEU A 219 -7.48 4.06 -13.26
CA LEU A 219 -7.45 3.08 -14.35
C LEU A 219 -6.17 3.17 -15.16
N GLN A 220 -5.66 2.02 -15.60
CA GLN A 220 -4.51 1.90 -16.49
C GLN A 220 -4.85 0.97 -17.65
N ASP A 221 -4.62 1.43 -18.89
CA ASP A 221 -4.78 0.62 -20.11
C ASP A 221 -3.69 1.05 -21.12
N GLY A 222 -3.99 1.91 -22.09
CA GLY A 222 -3.02 2.44 -23.05
C GLY A 222 -2.29 3.69 -22.55
N VAL A 223 -0.97 3.74 -22.74
CA VAL A 223 -0.13 4.91 -22.43
C VAL A 223 0.69 5.30 -23.65
N ASP A 224 0.49 6.52 -24.16
CA ASP A 224 1.31 7.09 -25.23
C ASP A 224 2.26 8.16 -24.67
N TYR A 225 3.56 7.85 -24.73
CA TYR A 225 4.63 8.76 -24.29
C TYR A 225 5.16 9.65 -25.42
N HIS A 226 4.65 9.50 -26.65
CA HIS A 226 5.04 10.26 -27.83
C HIS A 226 6.55 10.12 -28.22
N TRP A 227 7.26 9.10 -27.73
CA TRP A 227 8.68 8.86 -28.03
C TRP A 227 8.96 8.65 -29.53
N TRP A 228 7.99 8.10 -30.26
CA TRP A 228 8.14 7.83 -31.68
C TRP A 228 8.21 9.11 -32.50
N ASP A 229 7.43 10.13 -32.15
CA ASP A 229 7.48 11.42 -32.84
C ASP A 229 8.79 12.14 -32.55
N LEU A 230 9.34 11.96 -31.35
CA LEU A 230 10.68 12.45 -31.02
C LEU A 230 11.77 11.73 -31.82
N ALA A 231 11.69 10.40 -31.94
CA ALA A 231 12.64 9.61 -32.72
C ALA A 231 12.62 10.00 -34.20
N LYS A 232 11.44 10.26 -34.79
CA LYS A 232 11.31 10.78 -36.16
C LYS A 232 11.97 12.15 -36.28
N ALA A 233 11.70 13.07 -35.35
CA ALA A 233 12.28 14.41 -35.39
C ALA A 233 13.81 14.37 -35.28
N ALA A 234 14.35 13.54 -34.38
CA ALA A 234 15.78 13.33 -34.22
C ALA A 234 16.42 12.68 -35.46
N GLY A 235 15.76 11.67 -36.05
CA GLY A 235 16.23 11.02 -37.27
C GLY A 235 16.25 11.97 -38.47
N LEU A 236 15.20 12.77 -38.67
CA LEU A 236 15.16 13.80 -39.72
C LEU A 236 16.26 14.83 -39.50
N SER A 237 16.44 15.33 -38.27
CA SER A 237 17.52 16.27 -37.95
C SER A 237 18.89 15.69 -38.29
N THR A 238 19.13 14.41 -37.97
CA THR A 238 20.40 13.73 -38.26
C THR A 238 20.65 13.64 -39.76
N LEU A 239 19.63 13.29 -40.56
CA LEU A 239 19.74 13.25 -42.01
C LEU A 239 20.01 14.63 -42.63
N LEU A 240 19.36 15.69 -42.13
CA LEU A 240 19.64 17.06 -42.57
C LEU A 240 21.05 17.51 -42.20
N SER A 241 21.53 17.18 -41.00
CA SER A 241 22.90 17.49 -40.56
C SER A 241 23.95 16.80 -41.44
N VAL A 242 23.79 15.51 -41.70
CA VAL A 242 24.70 14.75 -42.59
C VAL A 242 24.64 15.29 -44.03
N GLY A 243 23.45 15.64 -44.53
CA GLY A 243 23.29 16.24 -45.86
C GLY A 243 23.96 17.61 -45.98
N ALA A 244 23.90 18.44 -44.93
CA ALA A 244 24.58 19.73 -44.89
C ALA A 244 26.11 19.60 -44.79
N GLU A 245 26.60 18.60 -44.04
CA GLU A 245 28.03 18.30 -43.94
C GLU A 245 28.61 17.83 -45.28
N LEU A 246 27.89 16.96 -46.00
CA LEU A 246 28.32 16.49 -47.33
C LEU A 246 28.30 17.59 -48.40
N ALA A 247 27.45 18.60 -48.25
CA ALA A 247 27.38 19.76 -49.14
C ALA A 247 28.48 20.81 -48.86
N THR A 248 29.18 20.71 -47.73
CA THR A 248 30.21 21.67 -47.27
C THR A 248 31.64 21.12 -47.38
N ASN A 249 31.85 20.09 -48.20
CA ASN A 249 33.11 19.34 -48.45
C ASN A 249 34.24 20.14 -49.16
N ASP A 250 34.47 21.40 -48.81
CA ASP A 250 35.70 22.14 -49.13
C ASP A 250 36.05 23.06 -47.94
N ASP A 251 36.65 22.50 -46.87
CA ASP A 251 37.62 23.20 -45.98
C ASP A 251 38.03 22.36 -44.75
N ASP A 252 39.31 21.97 -44.68
CA ASP A 252 39.97 21.19 -43.61
C ASP A 252 39.90 21.79 -42.19
N ARG A 253 39.47 23.05 -42.06
CA ARG A 253 39.32 23.73 -40.76
C ARG A 253 38.00 23.42 -40.05
N LEU A 254 36.97 23.03 -40.80
CA LEU A 254 35.64 22.73 -40.25
C LEU A 254 35.62 21.36 -39.57
N ILE A 255 36.33 20.37 -40.12
CA ILE A 255 36.40 18.99 -39.60
C ILE A 255 37.02 18.93 -38.20
N GLN A 256 38.02 19.78 -37.91
CA GLN A 256 38.66 19.84 -36.58
C GLN A 256 37.81 20.60 -35.55
N ALA A 257 36.99 21.57 -35.99
CA ALA A 257 36.03 22.27 -35.13
C ALA A 257 34.81 21.40 -34.78
N ILE A 258 34.33 20.58 -35.73
CA ILE A 258 33.25 19.61 -35.50
C ILE A 258 33.69 18.51 -34.52
N ARG A 259 34.96 18.06 -34.60
CA ARG A 259 35.47 16.98 -33.74
C ARG A 259 35.65 17.40 -32.26
N ASN A 260 35.91 18.68 -31.99
CA ASN A 260 36.07 19.21 -30.63
C ASN A 260 34.81 19.91 -30.09
N GLY A 261 33.92 20.44 -30.94
CA GLY A 261 32.65 21.07 -30.52
C GLY A 261 31.45 20.12 -30.54
N GLY A 262 31.49 19.04 -31.33
CA GLY A 262 30.37 18.11 -31.51
C GLY A 262 30.07 17.25 -30.28
N GLN A 263 31.09 16.85 -29.51
CA GLN A 263 30.89 15.97 -28.34
C GLN A 263 30.17 16.68 -27.20
N ASP A 264 30.50 17.95 -26.91
CA ASP A 264 29.85 18.74 -25.86
C ASP A 264 28.46 19.24 -26.31
N THR A 265 28.33 19.70 -27.56
CA THR A 265 27.06 20.26 -28.08
C THR A 265 25.96 19.21 -28.27
N ILE A 266 26.32 17.97 -28.68
CA ILE A 266 25.36 16.86 -28.81
C ILE A 266 24.84 16.44 -27.41
N ASN A 267 25.70 16.48 -26.40
CA ASN A 267 25.33 16.13 -25.04
C ASN A 267 24.37 17.17 -24.44
N ASP A 268 24.62 18.46 -24.66
CA ASP A 268 23.75 19.55 -24.19
C ASP A 268 22.39 19.59 -24.91
N ALA A 269 22.37 19.43 -26.23
CA ALA A 269 21.14 19.35 -27.01
C ALA A 269 20.29 18.14 -26.60
N GLY A 270 20.92 16.97 -26.42
CA GLY A 270 20.26 15.77 -25.93
C GLY A 270 19.63 15.97 -24.54
N GLN A 271 20.37 16.56 -23.61
CA GLN A 271 19.85 16.88 -22.28
C GLN A 271 18.73 17.92 -22.30
N GLN A 272 18.76 18.89 -23.21
CA GLN A 272 17.71 19.90 -23.35
C GLN A 272 16.43 19.31 -23.97
N ILE A 273 16.58 18.38 -24.93
CA ILE A 273 15.47 17.61 -25.50
C ILE A 273 14.81 16.73 -24.44
N ILE A 274 15.60 16.00 -23.65
CA ILE A 274 15.08 15.18 -22.54
C ILE A 274 14.32 16.07 -21.56
N ARG A 275 14.91 17.21 -21.14
CA ARG A 275 14.24 18.17 -20.25
C ARG A 275 12.94 18.72 -20.82
N ARG A 276 12.86 18.96 -22.14
CA ARG A 276 11.64 19.42 -22.80
C ARG A 276 10.59 18.32 -22.90
N GLN A 277 10.99 17.07 -23.13
CA GLN A 277 10.11 15.91 -23.18
C GLN A 277 9.53 15.54 -21.81
N LEU A 278 10.29 15.74 -20.73
CA LEU A 278 9.79 15.61 -19.36
C LEU A 278 8.61 16.56 -19.06
N ASN A 279 8.44 17.62 -19.86
CA ASN A 279 7.33 18.57 -19.72
C ASN A 279 6.10 18.19 -20.57
N ILE A 280 6.16 17.14 -21.38
CA ILE A 280 5.01 16.67 -22.18
C ILE A 280 4.34 15.53 -21.40
N ALA A 281 3.12 15.76 -20.97
CA ALA A 281 2.31 14.74 -20.32
C ALA A 281 2.02 13.57 -21.30
N PRO A 282 2.10 12.31 -20.85
CA PRO A 282 1.65 11.19 -21.67
C PRO A 282 0.13 11.22 -21.87
N THR A 283 -0.33 10.72 -23.01
CA THR A 283 -1.77 10.53 -23.26
C THR A 283 -2.17 9.14 -22.76
N LEU A 284 -3.03 9.11 -21.74
CA LEU A 284 -3.61 7.89 -21.18
C LEU A 284 -4.95 7.62 -21.86
N THR A 285 -5.12 6.40 -22.37
CA THR A 285 -6.35 5.97 -23.06
C THR A 285 -6.91 4.74 -22.38
N ILE A 286 -8.17 4.81 -21.93
CA ILE A 286 -8.92 3.65 -21.43
C ILE A 286 -10.02 3.33 -22.44
N ARG A 287 -10.03 2.08 -22.91
CA ARG A 287 -11.02 1.65 -23.91
C ARG A 287 -12.44 1.56 -23.33
N PRO A 288 -13.49 1.76 -24.16
CA PRO A 288 -14.84 1.33 -23.81
C PRO A 288 -14.88 -0.16 -23.44
N GLY A 289 -15.73 -0.54 -22.49
CA GLY A 289 -15.84 -1.90 -21.98
C GLY A 289 -14.83 -2.26 -20.89
N PHE A 290 -13.90 -1.36 -20.54
CA PHE A 290 -12.89 -1.64 -19.53
C PHE A 290 -13.54 -1.85 -18.14
N PRO A 291 -13.17 -2.90 -17.39
CA PRO A 291 -13.75 -3.18 -16.07
C PRO A 291 -13.27 -2.17 -15.03
N VAL A 292 -14.19 -1.70 -14.19
CA VAL A 292 -13.95 -0.71 -13.15
C VAL A 292 -14.63 -1.14 -11.85
N ARG A 293 -14.11 -0.64 -10.74
CA ARG A 293 -14.66 -0.85 -9.40
C ARG A 293 -14.98 0.51 -8.80
N VAL A 294 -16.20 0.67 -8.30
CA VAL A 294 -16.58 1.81 -7.46
C VAL A 294 -16.40 1.37 -6.01
N ILE A 295 -15.52 2.04 -5.28
CA ILE A 295 -15.29 1.76 -3.87
C ILE A 295 -16.20 2.65 -3.05
N VAL A 296 -17.08 2.06 -2.24
CA VAL A 296 -18.01 2.77 -1.38
C VAL A 296 -17.23 3.30 -0.16
N THR A 297 -17.14 4.61 0.02
CA THR A 297 -16.40 5.24 1.13
C THR A 297 -17.29 5.60 2.32
N ARG A 298 -18.60 5.57 2.13
CA ARG A 298 -19.62 5.89 3.14
C ARG A 298 -20.79 4.95 3.00
N ASP A 299 -21.38 4.59 4.12
CA ASP A 299 -22.56 3.74 4.16
C ASP A 299 -23.70 4.34 3.32
N LEU A 300 -24.19 3.54 2.36
CA LEU A 300 -25.30 3.91 1.49
C LEU A 300 -26.54 3.18 1.99
N ILE A 301 -27.54 3.93 2.44
CA ILE A 301 -28.86 3.40 2.74
C ILE A 301 -29.66 3.38 1.45
N LEU A 302 -30.10 2.19 1.06
CA LEU A 302 -30.79 1.92 -0.20
C LEU A 302 -32.14 1.27 0.07
N GLU A 303 -33.00 1.27 -0.92
CA GLU A 303 -34.23 0.47 -0.88
C GLU A 303 -33.98 -0.87 -1.59
N PRO A 304 -34.58 -1.98 -1.12
CA PRO A 304 -34.50 -3.26 -1.81
C PRO A 304 -34.99 -3.12 -3.25
N TYR A 305 -34.20 -3.58 -4.19
CA TYR A 305 -34.57 -3.52 -5.59
C TYR A 305 -35.61 -4.60 -5.91
N GLY A 306 -36.79 -4.19 -6.36
CA GLY A 306 -37.91 -5.08 -6.67
C GLY A 306 -38.85 -5.37 -5.49
N GLY A 307 -38.70 -4.65 -4.37
CA GLY A 307 -39.61 -4.64 -3.22
C GLY A 307 -40.36 -3.32 -3.09
#